data_AF-A0A2V7JC87-F1
#
_entry.id   AF-A0A2V7JC87-F1
#
_cell.length_a   1.000
_cell.length_b   1.000
_cell.length_c   1.000
_cell.angle_alpha   90.00
_cell.angle_beta   90.00
_cell.angle_gamma   90.00
#
_symmetry.space_group_name_H-M   'P 1'
#
loop_
_entity.id
_entity.type
_entity.pdbx_description
1 polymer ?
#
loop_
_entity_poly.entity_id
_entity_poly.type
_entity_poly.pdbx_seq_one_letter_code
_entity_poly.pdbx_strand_id
1 'polypeptide(L)' 'MKLYDLSQPLNERSSFWPYYPPFEVKYIKRKAEHGVNAQYIMTSNHMGTHLDAPRHFVTAGKTID' A
#
# COMPACT_ATOMS: atom_id res chain seq x y z
N MET A 1 -25.50 9.60 -9.86
CA MET A 1 -24.97 8.22 -9.82
C MET A 1 -24.31 8.02 -8.46
N LYS A 2 -24.57 6.91 -7.75
CA LYS A 2 -23.96 6.64 -6.44
C LYS A 2 -22.75 5.73 -6.64
N LEU A 3 -21.62 6.12 -6.07
CA LEU A 3 -20.40 5.30 -6.01
C LEU A 3 -20.41 4.48 -4.72
N TYR A 4 -19.91 3.25 -4.82
CA TYR A 4 -19.71 2.36 -3.69
C TYR A 4 -18.25 2.00 -3.61
N ASP A 5 -17.68 2.09 -2.41
CA ASP A 5 -16.32 1.64 -2.15
C ASP A 5 -16.33 0.13 -1.87
N LEU A 6 -15.55 -0.61 -2.66
CA LEU A 6 -15.37 -2.05 -2.52
C LEU A 6 -13.95 -2.41 -2.08
N SER A 7 -13.16 -1.42 -1.68
CA SER A 7 -11.76 -1.58 -1.30
C SER A 7 -11.63 -2.00 0.15
N GLN A 8 -10.61 -2.79 0.45
CA GLN A 8 -10.27 -3.12 1.83
C GLN A 8 -9.54 -1.93 2.49
N PRO A 9 -9.83 -1.59 3.76
CA PRO A 9 -9.01 -0.65 4.50
C PRO A 9 -7.56 -1.11 4.61
N LEU A 10 -6.61 -0.23 4.31
CA LEU A 10 -5.18 -0.53 4.34
C LEU A 10 -4.51 0.12 5.55
N ASN A 11 -4.02 -0.69 6.48
CA ASN A 11 -3.32 -0.26 7.70
C ASN A 11 -2.41 -1.37 8.27
N GLU A 12 -1.78 -1.12 9.41
CA GLU A 12 -0.82 -2.03 10.06
C GLU A 12 -1.44 -3.37 10.54
N ARG A 13 -2.77 -3.46 10.54
CA ARG A 13 -3.53 -4.67 10.89
C ARG A 13 -4.01 -5.43 9.66
N SER A 14 -3.79 -4.90 8.46
CA SER A 14 -4.13 -5.59 7.23
C SER A 14 -3.34 -6.88 7.11
N SER A 15 -4.02 -7.96 6.75
CA SER A 15 -3.35 -9.23 6.44
C SER A 15 -2.40 -9.04 5.26
N PHE A 16 -1.25 -9.72 5.33
CA PHE A 16 -0.21 -9.68 4.30
C PHE A 16 0.27 -11.10 4.00
N TRP A 17 0.96 -11.27 2.87
CA TRP A 17 1.55 -12.56 2.54
C TRP A 17 2.64 -12.91 3.58
N PRO A 18 2.61 -14.09 4.22
CA PRO A 18 3.45 -14.38 5.40
C PRO A 18 4.96 -14.17 5.24
N TYR A 19 5.46 -14.20 4.02
CA TYR A 19 6.90 -14.04 3.71
C TYR A 19 7.27 -12.65 3.19
N TYR A 20 6.32 -11.71 3.12
CA TYR A 20 6.58 -10.33 2.74
C TYR A 20 6.68 -9.43 3.97
N PRO A 21 7.37 -8.27 3.86
CA PRO A 21 7.29 -7.24 4.89
C PRO A 21 5.84 -6.83 5.14
N PRO A 22 5.43 -6.57 6.39
CA PRO A 22 4.09 -6.09 6.71
C PRO A 22 3.89 -4.65 6.23
N PHE A 23 2.66 -4.14 6.34
CA PHE A 23 2.40 -2.71 6.18
C PHE A 23 3.13 -1.92 7.27
N GLU A 24 3.94 -0.95 6.87
CA GLU A 24 4.62 -0.06 7.80
C GLU A 24 4.28 1.40 7.50
N VAL A 25 3.95 2.14 8.56
CA VAL A 25 3.76 3.59 8.52
C VAL A 25 4.62 4.24 9.57
N LYS A 26 5.47 5.18 9.15
CA LYS A 26 6.39 5.91 10.03
C LYS A 26 6.20 7.39 9.83
N TYR A 27 5.96 8.11 10.92
CA TYR A 27 5.95 9.57 10.87
C TYR A 27 7.37 10.10 10.74
N ILE A 28 7.58 10.97 9.76
CA ILE A 28 8.82 11.73 9.60
C ILE A 28 8.67 13.19 10.02
N LYS A 29 7.43 13.68 10.11
CA LYS A 29 7.08 14.97 10.71
C LYS A 29 5.78 14.84 11.49
N ARG A 30 5.73 15.49 12.65
CA ARG A 30 4.53 15.59 13.49
C ARG A 30 4.03 17.03 13.52
N LYS A 31 2.71 17.20 13.46
CA LYS A 31 2.04 18.51 13.43
C LYS A 31 2.41 19.41 14.61
N ALA A 32 2.58 18.83 15.81
CA ALA A 32 2.90 19.59 17.02
C ALA A 32 4.21 20.39 16.90
N GLU A 33 5.21 19.85 16.19
CA GLU A 33 6.54 20.47 16.05
C GLU A 33 6.70 21.20 14.72
N HIS A 34 6.09 20.69 13.64
CA HIS A 34 6.39 21.11 12.28
C HIS A 34 5.21 21.78 11.55
N GLY A 35 4.05 21.89 12.20
CA GLY A 35 2.82 22.42 11.57
C GLY A 35 2.16 21.46 10.56
N VAL A 36 2.78 20.32 10.25
CA VAL A 36 2.30 19.32 9.29
C VAL A 36 2.62 17.90 9.76
N ASN A 37 1.77 16.94 9.38
CA ASN A 37 2.07 15.51 9.50
C ASN A 37 2.58 15.00 8.15
N ALA A 38 3.71 14.29 8.17
CA ALA A 38 4.19 13.57 7.01
C ALA A 38 4.64 12.17 7.42
N GLN A 39 4.34 11.19 6.57
CA GLN A 39 4.56 9.78 6.82
C GLN A 39 5.24 9.11 5.62
N TYR A 40 6.13 8.16 5.91
CA TYR A 40 6.50 7.12 4.95
C TYR A 40 5.57 5.94 5.10
N ILE A 41 5.13 5.42 3.96
CA ILE A 41 4.35 4.19 3.84
C ILE A 41 5.23 3.18 3.10
N MET A 42 5.37 1.97 3.65
CA MET A 42 6.04 0.85 2.98
C MET A 42 5.10 -0.36 3.00
N THR A 43 4.96 -1.01 1.84
CA THR A 43 4.11 -2.18 1.67
C THR A 43 4.50 -2.94 0.40
N SER A 44 4.08 -4.20 0.31
CA SER A 44 4.03 -4.92 -0.96
C SER A 44 2.85 -4.44 -1.80
N ASN A 45 3.00 -4.43 -3.12
CA ASN A 45 1.89 -4.18 -4.04
C ASN A 45 0.79 -5.26 -3.97
N HIS A 46 1.10 -6.43 -3.39
CA HIS A 46 0.16 -7.53 -3.19
C HIS A 46 -0.47 -7.50 -1.80
N MET A 47 -1.12 -6.38 -1.47
CA MET A 47 -1.79 -6.21 -0.19
C MET A 47 -3.06 -5.38 -0.34
N GLY A 48 -4.12 -5.78 0.37
CA GLY A 48 -5.43 -5.18 0.22
C GLY A 48 -6.00 -5.39 -1.20
N THR A 49 -6.85 -4.46 -1.63
CA THR A 49 -7.39 -4.44 -2.99
C THR A 49 -6.33 -3.91 -3.96
N HIS A 50 -5.86 -4.74 -4.89
CA HIS A 50 -4.74 -4.45 -5.79
C HIS A 50 -4.92 -5.06 -7.19
N LEU A 51 -3.98 -4.79 -8.09
CA LEU A 51 -3.91 -5.33 -9.44
C LEU A 51 -2.53 -5.95 -9.69
N ASP A 52 -2.53 -7.07 -10.41
CA ASP A 52 -1.31 -7.70 -10.89
C ASP A 52 -1.06 -7.32 -12.36
N ALA A 53 0.14 -6.84 -12.64
CA ALA A 53 0.62 -6.70 -14.01
C ALA A 53 1.28 -8.00 -14.49
N PRO A 54 1.37 -8.27 -15.81
CA PRO A 54 2.07 -9.45 -16.32
C PRO A 54 3.51 -9.60 -15.80
N ARG A 55 4.20 -8.49 -15.51
CA ARG A 55 5.53 -8.48 -14.90
C ARG A 55 5.62 -9.21 -13.56
N HIS A 56 4.50 -9.40 -12.86
CA HIS A 56 4.44 -10.18 -11.63
C HIS A 56 4.88 -11.64 -11.84
N PHE A 57 4.55 -12.23 -13.00
CA PHE A 57 4.85 -13.64 -13.31
C PHE A 57 5.79 -13.82 -14.50
N VAL A 58 5.96 -12.81 -15.35
CA VAL A 58 6.75 -12.88 -16.60
C VAL A 58 7.86 -11.84 -16.58
N THR A 59 9.13 -12.28 -16.68
CA THR A 59 10.29 -11.37 -16.57
C THR A 59 10.28 -10.22 -17.58
N ALA A 60 9.80 -10.45 -18.81
CA ALA A 60 9.63 -9.43 -19.84
C ALA A 60 8.17 -8.97 -19.98
N GLY A 61 7.34 -9.23 -18.97
CA GLY A 61 5.93 -8.84 -18.95
C GLY A 61 5.75 -7.32 -18.84
N LYS A 62 4.61 -6.83 -19.30
CA LYS A 62 4.22 -5.42 -19.14
C LYS A 62 4.18 -5.02 -17.67
N THR A 63 4.65 -3.82 -17.39
CA THR A 63 4.55 -3.16 -16.08
C THR A 63 3.14 -2.57 -15.89
N ILE A 64 2.90 -1.96 -14.73
CA ILE A 64 1.56 -1.48 -14.33
C ILE A 64 1.22 -0.09 -14.92
N ASP A 65 2.22 0.64 -15.40
CA ASP A 65 2.13 1.98 -15.99
C ASP A 65 1.77 1.99 -17.49
#